data_AF-A0A2V9K0Q3-F1
#
_entry.id   AF-A0A2V9K0Q3-F1
#
_cell.length_a   1.000
_cell.length_b   1.000
_cell.length_c   1.000
_cell.angle_alpha   90.00
_cell.angle_beta   90.00
_cell.angle_gamma   90.00
#
_symmetry.space_group_name_H-M   'P 1'
#
loop_
_entity.id
_entity.type
_entity.pdbx_description
1 polymer ?
#
loop_
_entity_poly.entity_id
_entity_poly.type
_entity_poly.pdbx_seq_one_letter_code
_entity_poly.pdbx_strand_id
1 'polypeptide(L)' 'MGEREYKLHLIRTAREAGMGDVEILREVLKAEYGGNHRRKLVVEWGELLGLDASAALRKAHEAGLIPTVHPPQDDGG' A
#
# COMPACT_ATOMS: atom_id res chain seq x y z
N MET A 1 -2.03 23.47 -3.64
CA MET A 1 -1.92 22.30 -2.76
C MET A 1 -0.98 21.33 -3.45
N GLY A 2 0.17 21.03 -2.85
CA GLY A 2 1.11 20.06 -3.40
C GLY A 2 0.54 18.64 -3.32
N GLU A 3 1.01 17.75 -4.18
CA GLU A 3 0.56 16.35 -4.23
C GLU A 3 0.65 15.66 -2.87
N ARG A 4 1.73 15.91 -2.13
CA ARG A 4 1.93 15.37 -0.78
C ARG A 4 0.90 15.88 0.23
N GLU A 5 0.53 17.16 0.17
CA GLU A 5 -0.48 17.75 1.07
C GLU A 5 -1.87 17.15 0.80
N TYR A 6 -2.21 16.91 -0.47
CA TYR A 6 -3.44 16.26 -0.87
C TYR A 6 -3.51 14.81 -0.33
N LYS A 7 -2.44 14.03 -0.46
CA LYS A 7 -2.36 12.66 0.09
C LYS A 7 -2.53 12.65 1.62
N LEU A 8 -1.87 13.56 2.32
CA LEU A 8 -2.02 13.69 3.79
C LEU A 8 -3.45 14.08 4.19
N HIS A 9 -4.10 14.96 3.43
CA HIS A 9 -5.49 15.31 3.65
C HIS A 9 -6.41 14.08 3.51
N LEU A 10 -6.23 13.26 2.47
CA LEU A 10 -6.99 12.03 2.28
C LEU A 10 -6.80 11.03 3.42
N ILE A 11 -5.56 10.83 3.88
CA ILE A 11 -5.25 9.96 5.02
C ILE A 11 -5.98 10.45 6.27
N ARG A 12 -5.94 11.75 6.54
CA ARG A 12 -6.62 12.34 7.69
C ARG A 12 -8.14 12.11 7.61
N THR A 13 -8.76 12.40 6.48
CA THR A 13 -10.20 12.20 6.29
C THR A 13 -10.60 10.73 6.44
N ALA A 14 -9.80 9.80 5.91
CA ALA A 14 -10.04 8.37 6.06
C ALA A 14 -9.94 7.92 7.53
N ARG A 15 -8.97 8.44 8.29
CA ARG A 15 -8.85 8.19 9.73
C ARG A 15 -10.04 8.74 10.51
N GLU A 16 -10.50 9.95 10.19
CA GLU A 16 -11.69 10.56 10.79
C GLU A 16 -12.96 9.74 10.49
N ALA A 17 -12.99 9.03 9.36
CA ALA A 17 -14.04 8.07 9.01
C ALA A 17 -13.87 6.68 9.66
N GLY A 18 -12.82 6.47 10.48
CA GLY A 18 -12.55 5.21 11.17
C GLY A 18 -11.80 4.16 10.33
N MET A 19 -11.29 4.52 9.15
CA MET A 19 -10.56 3.58 8.30
C MET A 19 -9.18 3.25 8.87
N GLY A 20 -8.85 1.96 8.83
CA GLY A 20 -7.51 1.45 9.14
C GLY A 20 -6.53 1.61 7.98
N ASP A 21 -5.24 1.46 8.25
CA ASP A 21 -4.14 1.60 7.27
C ASP A 21 -4.39 0.75 6.02
N VAL A 22 -4.86 -0.48 6.22
CA VAL A 22 -5.12 -1.45 5.15
C VAL A 22 -6.27 -1.00 4.25
N GLU A 23 -7.31 -0.39 4.83
CA GLU A 23 -8.45 0.10 4.04
C GLU A 23 -8.06 1.31 3.20
N ILE A 24 -7.26 2.21 3.78
CA ILE A 24 -6.69 3.35 3.06
C ILE A 24 -5.85 2.85 1.87
N LEU A 25 -4.93 1.91 2.11
CA LEU A 25 -4.12 1.30 1.06
C LEU A 25 -5.00 0.62 0.01
N ARG A 26 -6.07 -0.09 0.41
CA ARG A 26 -7.00 -0.75 -0.51
C ARG A 26 -7.68 0.25 -1.44
N GLU A 27 -8.19 1.35 -0.92
CA GLU A 27 -8.88 2.36 -1.73
C GLU A 27 -7.92 3.07 -2.70
N VAL A 28 -6.69 3.36 -2.27
CA VAL A 28 -5.65 3.94 -3.14
C VAL A 28 -5.30 2.99 -4.30
N LEU A 29 -5.18 1.70 -4.02
CA LEU A 29 -4.77 0.71 -5.02
C LEU A 29 -5.92 0.27 -5.95
N LYS A 30 -7.17 0.65 -5.64
CA LYS A 30 -8.38 0.24 -6.37
C LYS A 30 -8.43 0.80 -7.79
N ALA A 31 -7.93 2.01 -7.99
CA ALA A 31 -7.86 2.66 -9.30
C ALA A 31 -6.65 2.21 -10.14
N GLU A 32 -5.73 1.45 -9.54
CA GLU A 32 -4.39 1.25 -10.07
C GLU A 32 -4.20 -0.15 -10.65
N TYR A 33 -3.67 -0.21 -11.86
CA TYR A 33 -3.41 -1.46 -12.58
C TYR A 33 -1.89 -1.71 -12.68
N GLY A 34 -1.46 -2.93 -12.37
CA GLY A 34 -0.05 -3.36 -12.48
C GLY A 34 0.67 -3.55 -11.15
N GLY A 35 1.22 -4.74 -10.93
CA GLY A 35 1.81 -5.15 -9.64
C GLY A 35 3.06 -4.35 -9.22
N ASN A 36 3.84 -3.81 -10.16
CA ASN A 36 4.99 -2.96 -9.83
C ASN A 36 4.57 -1.55 -9.40
N HIS A 37 3.55 -0.97 -10.03
CA HIS A 37 3.06 0.34 -9.66
C HIS A 37 2.38 0.32 -8.29
N ARG A 38 1.56 -0.72 -8.04
CA ARG A 38 0.92 -0.96 -6.74
C ARG A 38 1.93 -1.05 -5.60
N ARG A 39 3.06 -1.75 -5.78
CA ARG A 39 4.11 -1.85 -4.75
C ARG A 39 4.75 -0.50 -4.42
N LYS A 40 5.00 0.34 -5.42
CA LYS A 40 5.52 1.70 -5.20
C LYS A 40 4.53 2.55 -4.42
N LEU A 41 3.24 2.48 -4.77
CA LEU A 41 2.19 3.18 -4.04
C LEU A 41 2.03 2.68 -2.61
N VAL A 42 2.13 1.37 -2.36
CA VAL A 42 2.10 0.83 -1.00
C VAL A 42 3.21 1.42 -0.13
N VAL A 43 4.43 1.52 -0.67
CA VAL A 43 5.56 2.11 0.06
C VAL A 43 5.31 3.59 0.30
N GLU A 44 4.99 4.35 -0.74
CA GLU A 44 4.77 5.79 -0.65
C GLU A 44 3.66 6.16 0.35
N TRP A 45 2.51 5.49 0.26
CA TRP A 45 1.40 5.73 1.19
C TRP A 45 1.66 5.13 2.57
N GLY A 46 2.42 4.04 2.64
CA GLY A 46 2.90 3.46 3.90
C GLY A 46 3.73 4.44 4.70
N GLU A 47 4.68 5.13 4.06
CA GLU A 47 5.50 6.16 4.70
C GLU A 47 4.65 7.32 5.22
N LEU A 48 3.63 7.75 4.46
CA LEU A 48 2.68 8.78 4.89
C LEU A 48 1.78 8.33 6.06
N LEU A 49 1.54 7.02 6.18
CA LEU A 49 0.83 6.40 7.30
C LEU A 49 1.74 6.15 8.52
N GLY A 50 3.03 6.47 8.44
CA GLY A 50 4.02 6.24 9.49
C GLY A 50 4.55 4.81 9.56
N LEU A 51 4.39 4.04 8.48
CA LEU A 51 4.90 2.68 8.35
C LEU A 51 6.25 2.70 7.63
N ASP A 52 7.16 1.84 8.04
CA ASP A 52 8.34 1.52 7.22
C ASP A 52 7.92 0.83 5.91
N ALA A 53 8.71 1.00 4.84
CA ALA A 53 8.46 0.38 3.54
C ALA A 53 8.22 -1.14 3.65
N SER A 54 9.01 -1.83 4.48
CA SER A 54 8.89 -3.28 4.68
C SER A 54 7.59 -3.65 5.41
N ALA A 55 7.20 -2.84 6.39
CA ALA A 55 5.97 -3.04 7.15
C ALA A 55 4.72 -2.76 6.28
N ALA A 56 4.78 -1.73 5.44
CA ALA A 56 3.72 -1.39 4.50
C ALA A 56 3.50 -2.50 3.47
N LEU A 57 4.59 -2.99 2.85
CA LEU A 57 4.54 -4.12 1.91
C LEU A 57 4.01 -5.38 2.58
N ARG A 58 4.48 -5.71 3.80
CA ARG A 58 3.99 -6.85 4.56
C ARG A 58 2.49 -6.77 4.84
N LYS A 59 1.99 -5.63 5.34
CA LYS A 59 0.55 -5.42 5.57
C LYS A 59 -0.25 -5.55 4.28
N ALA A 60 0.24 -4.99 3.18
CA ALA A 60 -0.43 -5.08 1.88
C ALA A 60 -0.46 -6.53 1.34
N HIS A 61 0.58 -7.33 1.60
CA HIS A 61 0.58 -8.76 1.30
C HIS A 61 -0.39 -9.55 2.16
N GLU A 62 -0.36 -9.36 3.49
CA GLU A 62 -1.26 -10.02 4.44
C GLU A 62 -2.74 -9.71 4.13
N ALA A 63 -3.01 -8.52 3.60
CA ALA A 63 -4.33 -8.08 3.15
C ALA A 63 -4.70 -8.46 1.71
N GLY A 64 -3.80 -9.13 0.97
CA GLY A 64 -4.02 -9.54 -0.42
C GLY A 64 -4.11 -8.38 -1.44
N LEU A 65 -3.58 -7.20 -1.11
CA LEU A 65 -3.62 -6.01 -1.97
C LEU A 65 -2.58 -6.05 -3.09
N ILE A 66 -1.47 -6.74 -2.84
CA ILE A 66 -0.39 -6.95 -3.81
C ILE A 66 -0.04 -8.45 -3.90
N PRO A 67 0.27 -8.95 -5.11
CA PRO A 67 0.63 -10.34 -5.29
C PRO A 67 1.96 -10.63 -4.62
N THR A 68 1.99 -11.68 -3.78
CA THR A 68 3.22 -12.27 -3.24
C THR A 68 4.07 -12.73 -4.42
N VAL A 69 5.09 -11.96 -4.73
CA VAL A 69 6.15 -12.43 -5.63
C VAL A 69 7.01 -13.33 -4.77
N HIS A 70 6.54 -14.55 -4.53
CA HIS A 70 7.52 -15.60 -4.34
C HIS A 70 8.29 -15.66 -5.67
N PRO A 71 9.62 -15.45 -5.70
CA PRO A 71 10.36 -16.04 -6.79
C PRO A 71 9.97 -17.52 -6.82
N PRO A 72 9.76 -18.15 -7.99
CA PRO A 72 9.70 -19.59 -8.02
C PRO A 72 10.96 -20.07 -7.29
N GLN A 73 10.80 -20.74 -6.14
CA GLN A 73 11.84 -21.62 -5.67
C GLN A 73 11.94 -22.64 -6.79
N ASP A 74 13.00 -22.52 -7.57
CA ASP A 74 13.53 -23.60 -8.36
C ASP A 74 13.88 -24.70 -7.35
N ASP A 75 12.88 -25.51 -7.01
CA ASP A 75 13.05 -26.79 -6.37
C ASP A 75 13.54 -27.70 -7.49
N GLY A 76 14.83 -28.04 -7.41
CA GLY A 76 15.61 -28.54 -8.52
C GLY A 76 15.06 -29.80 -9.19
N GLY A 77 15.48 -29.96 -10.45
CA GLY A 77 15.46 -31.21 -11.20
C GLY A 77 16.63 -31.25 -12.18
#